data_AF-A0A357IX68-F1
#
_entry.id   AF-A0A357IX68-F1
#
_cell.length_a   1.000
_cell.length_b   1.000
_cell.length_c   1.000
_cell.angle_alpha   90.00
_cell.angle_beta   90.00
_cell.angle_gamma   90.00
#
_symmetry.space_group_name_H-M   'P 1'
#
loop_
_entity.id
_entity.type
_entity.pdbx_description
1 polymer ?
#
loop_
_entity_poly.entity_id
_entity_poly.type
_entity_poly.pdbx_seq_one_letter_code
_entity_poly.pdbx_strand_id
1 'polypeptide(L)'
;MEKILHDVLNAGIALFRAGEDSVNNAIKEVQRTFDELKSKGAADNSEPAVQLRKVLDDIVAQANDLNQKTGDAYNQALTQLQDLYNKATVEIEKIVPEERVNEIKDKIEELTNVINSKVNELRGGGASTSGG
;
A
#
# COMPACT_ATOMS: atom_id res chain seq x y z
N MET A 1 -11.73 0.96 14.74
CA MET A 1 -11.10 0.14 13.68
C MET A 1 -11.22 0.83 12.32
N GLU A 2 -12.36 1.43 12.01
CA GLU A 2 -12.57 2.20 10.78
C GLU A 2 -11.52 3.30 10.49
N LYS A 3 -11.28 4.25 11.41
CA LYS A 3 -10.28 5.30 11.21
C LYS A 3 -8.90 4.74 10.83
N ILE A 4 -8.48 3.65 11.48
CA ILE A 4 -7.17 3.08 11.23
C ILE A 4 -7.10 2.38 9.85
N LEU A 5 -8.21 1.86 9.32
CA LEU A 5 -8.27 1.36 7.94
C LEU A 5 -8.11 2.49 6.92
N HIS A 6 -8.76 3.64 7.15
CA HIS A 6 -8.54 4.82 6.29
C HIS A 6 -7.09 5.29 6.35
N ASP A 7 -6.48 5.32 7.53
CA ASP A 7 -5.09 5.73 7.71
C ASP A 7 -4.13 4.78 6.96
N VAL A 8 -4.39 3.46 7.01
CA VAL A 8 -3.65 2.43 6.26
C VAL A 8 -3.76 2.63 4.73
N LEU A 9 -4.97 2.87 4.22
CA LEU A 9 -5.18 3.11 2.79
C LEU A 9 -4.53 4.43 2.34
N ASN A 10 -4.62 5.49 3.16
CA ASN A 10 -3.99 6.78 2.88
C ASN A 10 -2.46 6.67 2.87
N ALA A 11 -1.87 5.91 3.79
CA ALA A 11 -0.43 5.68 3.83
C ALA A 11 0.06 4.96 2.58
N GLY A 12 -0.69 3.97 2.09
CA GLY A 12 -0.42 3.32 0.80
C GLY A 12 -0.48 4.30 -0.36
N ILE A 13 -1.53 5.12 -0.45
CA ILE A 13 -1.67 6.14 -1.49
C ILE A 13 -0.47 7.10 -1.46
N ALA A 14 -0.08 7.55 -0.26
CA ALA A 14 1.05 8.44 -0.08
C ALA A 14 2.37 7.79 -0.53
N LEU A 15 2.59 6.51 -0.25
CA LEU A 15 3.78 5.76 -0.69
C LEU A 15 3.92 5.75 -2.21
N PHE A 16 2.86 5.43 -2.93
CA PHE A 16 2.92 5.35 -4.40
C PHE A 16 2.90 6.72 -5.09
N ARG A 17 2.36 7.76 -4.43
CA ARG A 17 2.49 9.16 -4.86
C ARG A 17 3.83 9.79 -4.54
N ALA A 18 4.59 9.21 -3.60
CA ALA A 18 5.86 9.78 -3.18
C ALA A 18 6.87 9.79 -4.34
N GLY A 19 7.61 10.90 -4.41
CA GLY A 19 8.85 10.98 -5.17
C GLY A 19 10.01 10.43 -4.35
N GLU A 20 11.18 10.28 -4.96
CA GLU A 20 12.38 9.76 -4.31
C GLU A 20 12.72 10.52 -3.02
N ASP A 21 12.57 11.85 -3.04
CA ASP A 21 12.85 12.71 -1.87
C ASP A 21 11.85 12.54 -0.71
N SER A 22 10.64 12.04 -0.98
CA SER A 22 9.57 11.90 0.03
C SER A 22 9.24 10.46 0.37
N VAL A 23 9.81 9.48 -0.34
CA VAL A 23 9.55 8.05 -0.13
C VAL A 23 9.87 7.61 1.29
N ASN A 24 10.93 8.16 1.89
CA ASN A 24 11.33 7.89 3.27
C ASN A 24 10.24 8.25 4.30
N ASN A 25 9.58 9.39 4.11
CA ASN A 25 8.51 9.82 5.01
C ASN A 25 7.25 8.99 4.78
N ALA A 26 6.95 8.64 3.53
CA ALA A 26 5.81 7.79 3.21
C ALA A 26 5.99 6.36 3.77
N ILE A 27 7.19 5.79 3.73
CA ILE A 27 7.51 4.49 4.33
C ILE A 27 7.28 4.52 5.84
N LYS A 28 7.72 5.58 6.54
CA LYS A 28 7.47 5.74 7.98
C LYS A 28 5.99 5.81 8.31
N GLU A 29 5.20 6.47 7.46
CA GLU A 29 3.76 6.56 7.65
C GLU A 29 3.06 5.21 7.43
N VAL A 30 3.50 4.44 6.42
CA VAL A 30 3.04 3.04 6.22
C VAL A 30 3.36 2.19 7.45
N GLN A 31 4.59 2.24 7.95
CA GLN A 31 4.99 1.53 9.17
C GLN A 31 4.09 1.87 10.35
N ARG A 32 3.96 3.17 10.64
CA ARG A 32 3.20 3.68 11.77
C ARG A 32 1.75 3.21 11.72
N THR A 33 1.08 3.41 10.58
CA THR A 33 -0.34 3.09 10.42
C THR A 33 -0.58 1.57 10.44
N PHE A 34 0.35 0.78 9.92
CA PHE A 34 0.22 -0.68 9.87
C PHE A 34 0.49 -1.31 11.24
N ASP A 35 1.49 -0.80 11.98
CA ASP A 35 1.76 -1.21 13.36
C ASP A 35 0.59 -0.87 14.27
N GLU A 36 -0.01 0.32 14.10
CA GLU A 36 -1.23 0.70 14.81
C GLU A 36 -2.41 -0.23 14.46
N LEU A 37 -2.60 -0.60 13.20
CA LEU A 37 -3.65 -1.53 12.79
C LEU A 37 -3.44 -2.93 13.38
N LYS A 38 -2.20 -3.45 13.34
CA LYS A 38 -1.85 -4.73 13.96
C LYS A 38 -2.13 -4.71 15.47
N SER A 39 -1.70 -3.65 16.16
CA SER A 39 -1.92 -3.50 17.61
C SER A 39 -3.41 -3.46 17.96
N LYS A 40 -4.19 -2.64 17.24
CA LYS A 40 -5.65 -2.50 17.46
C LYS A 40 -6.44 -3.72 17.01
N GLY A 41 -5.94 -4.45 16.01
CA GLY A 41 -6.55 -5.67 15.46
C GLY A 41 -6.11 -6.96 16.15
N ALA A 42 -5.10 -6.95 17.02
CA ALA A 42 -4.53 -8.14 17.64
C ALA A 42 -5.54 -8.95 18.49
N ALA A 43 -6.59 -8.30 18.99
CA ALA A 43 -7.67 -8.99 19.71
C ALA A 43 -8.59 -9.81 18.78
N ASP A 44 -8.63 -9.49 17.48
CA ASP A 44 -9.37 -10.23 16.47
C ASP A 44 -8.51 -11.38 15.92
N ASN A 45 -8.89 -12.60 16.29
CA ASN A 45 -8.21 -13.84 15.89
C ASN A 45 -8.94 -14.58 14.78
N SER A 46 -9.87 -13.92 14.09
CA SER A 46 -10.44 -14.47 12.87
C SER A 46 -9.36 -14.68 11.81
N GLU A 47 -9.54 -15.71 10.97
CA GLU A 47 -8.59 -16.03 9.90
C GLU A 47 -8.31 -14.84 8.96
N PRO A 48 -9.32 -14.05 8.51
CA PRO A 48 -9.07 -12.85 7.71
C PRO A 48 -8.24 -11.80 8.45
N ALA A 49 -8.49 -11.57 9.75
CA ALA A 49 -7.73 -10.60 10.52
C ALA A 49 -6.26 -11.02 10.72
N VAL A 50 -6.00 -12.31 10.95
CA VAL A 50 -4.64 -12.86 11.00
C VAL A 50 -3.94 -12.70 9.65
N GLN A 51 -4.65 -13.03 8.56
CA GLN A 51 -4.10 -12.92 7.21
C GLN A 51 -3.81 -11.47 6.82
N LEU A 52 -4.70 -10.53 7.17
CA LEU A 52 -4.47 -9.10 6.99
C LEU A 52 -3.20 -8.67 7.71
N ARG A 53 -3.03 -9.00 9.01
CA ARG A 53 -1.82 -8.64 9.76
C ARG A 53 -0.54 -9.15 9.09
N LYS A 54 -0.54 -10.38 8.59
CA LYS A 54 0.59 -10.95 7.85
C LYS A 54 0.90 -10.18 6.57
N VAL A 55 -0.11 -9.86 5.77
CA VAL A 55 0.09 -9.08 4.54
C VAL A 55 0.62 -7.68 4.85
N LEU A 56 0.13 -7.05 5.92
CA LEU A 56 0.63 -5.74 6.37
C LEU A 56 2.11 -5.82 6.80
N ASP A 57 2.53 -6.88 7.48
CA ASP A 57 3.94 -7.10 7.80
C ASP A 57 4.81 -7.20 6.54
N ASP A 58 4.34 -7.94 5.54
CA ASP A 58 5.03 -8.08 4.26
C ASP A 58 5.14 -6.72 3.53
N ILE A 59 4.08 -5.90 3.56
CA ILE A 59 4.12 -4.54 2.97
C ILE A 59 5.16 -3.67 3.68
N VAL A 60 5.20 -3.69 5.01
CA VAL A 60 6.19 -2.91 5.78
C VAL A 60 7.61 -3.36 5.46
N ALA A 61 7.85 -4.67 5.36
CA ALA A 61 9.14 -5.21 4.98
C ALA A 61 9.54 -4.75 3.57
N GLN A 62 8.63 -4.87 2.59
CA GLN A 62 8.90 -4.51 1.21
C GLN A 62 9.06 -2.99 1.03
N ALA A 63 8.32 -2.18 1.77
CA ALA A 63 8.42 -0.72 1.74
C ALA A 63 9.77 -0.25 2.33
N ASN A 64 10.29 -0.91 3.36
CA ASN A 64 11.64 -0.66 3.87
C ASN A 64 12.72 -0.97 2.83
N ASP A 65 12.58 -2.11 2.18
CA ASP A 65 13.51 -2.58 1.15
C ASP A 65 13.50 -1.66 -0.08
N LEU A 66 12.36 -1.01 -0.37
CA LEU A 66 12.21 -0.03 -1.46
C LEU A 66 13.25 1.11 -1.37
N ASN A 67 13.49 1.64 -0.17
CA ASN A 67 14.42 2.74 0.05
C ASN A 67 15.90 2.36 -0.15
N GLN A 68 16.20 1.06 -0.17
CA GLN A 68 17.55 0.54 -0.39
C GLN A 68 17.80 0.16 -1.85
N LYS A 69 16.78 0.21 -2.70
CA LYS A 69 16.87 -0.18 -4.11
C LYS A 69 16.78 1.02 -5.04
N THR A 70 17.41 0.89 -6.20
CA THR A 70 17.35 1.85 -7.29
C THR A 70 17.18 1.12 -8.62
N GLY A 71 16.81 1.85 -9.68
CA GLY A 71 16.68 1.30 -11.04
C GLY A 71 15.71 0.11 -11.12
N ASP A 72 16.11 -0.96 -11.80
CA ASP A 72 15.25 -2.13 -12.03
C ASP A 72 14.83 -2.83 -10.74
N ALA A 73 15.71 -2.86 -9.72
CA ALA A 73 15.40 -3.46 -8.43
C ALA A 73 14.31 -2.68 -7.70
N TYR A 74 14.29 -1.35 -7.84
CA TYR A 74 13.24 -0.49 -7.30
C TYR A 74 11.90 -0.75 -8.01
N ASN A 75 11.91 -0.87 -9.34
CA ASN A 75 10.71 -1.17 -10.12
C ASN A 75 10.11 -2.53 -9.77
N GLN A 76 10.96 -3.54 -9.54
CA GLN A 76 10.54 -4.86 -9.06
C GLN A 76 9.92 -4.79 -7.67
N ALA A 77 10.54 -4.07 -6.74
CA ALA A 77 10.00 -3.88 -5.39
C ALA A 77 8.66 -3.14 -5.38
N LEU A 78 8.46 -2.15 -6.25
CA LEU A 78 7.15 -1.50 -6.42
C LEU A 78 6.08 -2.43 -6.97
N THR A 79 6.44 -3.31 -7.90
CA THR A 79 5.50 -4.32 -8.42
C THR A 79 5.13 -5.33 -7.33
N GLN A 80 6.09 -5.72 -6.48
CA GLN A 80 5.80 -6.58 -5.33
C GLN A 80 4.92 -5.88 -4.30
N LEU A 81 5.15 -4.59 -4.03
CA LEU A 81 4.27 -3.79 -3.18
C LEU A 81 2.86 -3.73 -3.74
N GLN A 82 2.68 -3.54 -5.05
CA GLN A 82 1.37 -3.58 -5.69
C GLN A 82 0.61 -4.87 -5.35
N ASP A 83 1.25 -6.02 -5.53
CA ASP A 83 0.61 -7.32 -5.25
C ASP A 83 0.23 -7.47 -3.78
N LEU A 84 1.06 -6.97 -2.87
CA LEU A 84 0.79 -7.00 -1.44
C LEU A 84 -0.38 -6.07 -1.05
N TYR A 85 -0.44 -4.87 -1.60
CA TYR A 85 -1.57 -3.96 -1.37
C TYR A 85 -2.88 -4.51 -1.93
N ASN A 86 -2.86 -5.15 -3.10
CA ASN A 86 -4.04 -5.83 -3.65
C ASN A 86 -4.52 -6.97 -2.74
N LYS A 87 -3.60 -7.71 -2.11
CA LYS A 87 -3.98 -8.72 -1.11
C LYS A 87 -4.55 -8.08 0.14
N ALA A 88 -3.97 -6.98 0.62
CA ALA A 88 -4.44 -6.28 1.80
C ALA A 88 -5.86 -5.74 1.60
N THR A 89 -6.17 -5.19 0.43
CA THR A 89 -7.53 -4.67 0.13
C THR A 89 -8.58 -5.78 0.18
N VAL A 90 -8.28 -6.95 -0.39
CA VAL A 90 -9.16 -8.13 -0.33
C VAL A 90 -9.41 -8.58 1.11
N GLU A 91 -8.38 -8.62 1.96
CA GLU A 91 -8.57 -9.02 3.36
C GLU A 91 -9.31 -7.95 4.18
N ILE A 92 -9.08 -6.66 3.88
CA ILE A 92 -9.81 -5.54 4.51
C ILE A 92 -11.32 -5.67 4.21
N GLU A 93 -11.69 -5.91 2.95
CA GLU A 93 -13.11 -6.06 2.55
C GLU A 93 -13.83 -7.20 3.28
N LYS A 94 -13.11 -8.27 3.66
CA LYS A 94 -13.68 -9.41 4.40
C LYS A 94 -13.93 -9.11 5.89
N ILE A 95 -13.22 -8.14 6.45
CA ILE A 95 -13.29 -7.79 7.89
C ILE A 95 -14.21 -6.59 8.11
N VAL A 96 -14.39 -5.76 7.09
CA VAL A 96 -15.24 -4.57 7.15
C VAL A 96 -16.71 -4.99 7.01
N PRO A 97 -17.59 -4.53 7.91
CA PRO A 97 -19.03 -4.77 7.78
C PRO A 97 -19.58 -4.19 6.48
N GLU A 98 -20.52 -4.88 5.82
CA GLU A 98 -21.10 -4.46 4.52
C GLU A 98 -21.59 -3.01 4.51
N GLU A 99 -22.20 -2.55 5.61
CA GLU A 99 -22.70 -1.19 5.79
C GLU A 99 -21.61 -0.11 5.66
N ARG A 100 -20.35 -0.49 5.89
CA ARG A 100 -19.17 0.40 5.90
C ARG A 100 -18.24 0.16 4.70
N VAL A 101 -18.50 -0.88 3.89
CA VAL A 101 -17.68 -1.21 2.72
C VAL A 101 -17.61 -0.04 1.74
N ASN A 102 -18.73 0.66 1.52
CA ASN A 102 -18.76 1.81 0.61
C ASN A 102 -17.82 2.95 1.03
N GLU A 103 -17.54 3.12 2.33
CA GLU A 103 -16.69 4.20 2.83
C GLU A 103 -15.20 3.95 2.58
N ILE A 104 -14.80 2.68 2.53
CA ILE A 104 -13.41 2.28 2.25
C ILE A 104 -13.17 1.97 0.77
N LYS A 105 -14.24 1.65 0.02
CA LYS A 105 -14.17 1.26 -1.40
C LYS A 105 -13.59 2.38 -2.26
N ASP A 106 -14.02 3.62 -2.08
CA ASP A 106 -13.48 4.77 -2.81
C ASP A 106 -11.96 4.90 -2.63
N LYS A 107 -11.47 4.64 -1.41
CA LYS A 107 -10.03 4.68 -1.11
C LYS A 107 -9.28 3.47 -1.65
N ILE A 108 -9.90 2.29 -1.66
CA ILE A 108 -9.34 1.09 -2.29
C ILE A 108 -9.20 1.31 -3.80
N GLU A 109 -10.21 1.90 -4.44
CA GLU A 109 -10.17 2.27 -5.85
C GLU A 109 -9.10 3.32 -6.11
N GLU A 110 -9.02 4.38 -5.29
CA GLU A 110 -7.96 5.40 -5.39
C GLU A 110 -6.57 4.78 -5.26
N LEU A 111 -6.34 3.96 -4.24
CA LEU A 111 -5.07 3.25 -4.02
C LEU A 111 -4.71 2.40 -5.24
N THR A 112 -5.66 1.60 -5.74
CA THR A 112 -5.46 0.74 -6.91
C THR A 112 -5.07 1.56 -8.14
N ASN A 113 -5.76 2.68 -8.37
CA ASN A 113 -5.48 3.58 -9.49
C ASN A 113 -4.10 4.22 -9.39
N VAL A 114 -3.72 4.69 -8.19
CA VAL A 114 -2.40 5.29 -7.95
C VAL A 114 -1.29 4.26 -8.15
N ILE A 115 -1.45 3.04 -7.64
CA ILE A 115 -0.49 1.94 -7.83
C ILE A 115 -0.32 1.63 -9.32
N ASN A 116 -1.43 1.46 -10.04
CA ASN A 116 -1.41 1.18 -11.47
C ASN A 116 -0.75 2.31 -12.27
N SER A 117 -1.05 3.57 -11.96
CA SER A 117 -0.39 4.73 -12.59
C SER A 117 1.11 4.67 -12.38
N LYS A 118 1.55 4.49 -11.13
CA LYS A 118 2.97 4.47 -10.77
C LYS A 118 3.72 3.35 -11.48
N VAL A 119 3.15 2.14 -11.49
CA VAL A 119 3.76 0.99 -12.17
C VAL A 119 3.78 1.18 -13.69
N ASN A 120 2.73 1.77 -14.27
CA ASN A 120 2.70 2.07 -15.69
C ASN A 120 3.69 3.17 -16.09
N GLU A 121 3.87 4.21 -15.27
CA GLU A 121 4.90 5.24 -15.48
C GLU A 121 6.29 4.62 -15.57
N LEU A 122 6.61 3.68 -14.67
CA LEU A 122 7.90 2.99 -14.66
C LEU A 122 8.09 2.07 -15.87
N ARG A 123 7.01 1.44 -16.35
CA ARG A 123 7.02 0.57 -17.53
C ARG A 123 7.00 1.35 -18.85
N GLY A 124 6.41 2.54 -18.86
CA GLY A 124 6.24 3.43 -20.01
C GLY A 124 7.34 4.49 -20.17
N GLY A 125 8.14 4.73 -19.13
CA GLY A 125 9.25 5.70 -19.10
C GLY A 125 10.42 5.43 -20.05
N GLY A 126 10.29 4.46 -20.97
CA GLY A 126 11.17 4.29 -22.13
C GLY A 126 10.77 5.07 -23.38
N ALA A 127 9.65 5.82 -23.38
CA ALA A 127 9.22 6.56 -24.56
C ALA A 127 8.86 8.02 -24.26
N SER A 128 9.68 8.93 -24.80
CA SER A 128 9.39 10.34 -25.13
C SER A 128 9.79 11.41 -24.12
N THR A 129 11.06 11.82 -24.18
CA THR A 129 11.41 13.26 -24.29
C THR A 129 12.59 13.45 -25.25
N SER A 130 12.29 13.47 -26.56
CA SER A 130 13.12 14.18 -27.54
C SER A 130 12.17 14.94 -28.47
N GLY A 131 11.91 16.20 -28.11
CA GLY A 131 11.22 17.16 -28.95
C GLY A 131 12.02 18.45 -28.93
N GLY A 132 13.10 18.48 -29.72
CA GLY A 132 13.88 19.64 -30.11
C GLY A 132 13.96 19.69 -31.63
#